data_AF-A0A0C2R9R4-F1
#
_entry.id   AF-A0A0C2R9R4-F1
#
_cell.length_a   1.000
_cell.length_b   1.000
_cell.length_c   1.000
_cell.angle_alpha   90.00
_cell.angle_beta   90.00
_cell.angle_gamma   90.00
#
_symmetry.space_group_name_H-M   'P 1'
#
loop_
_entity.id
_entity.type
_entity.pdbx_description
1 polymer ?
#
loop_
_entity_poly.entity_id
_entity_poly.type
_entity_poly.pdbx_seq_one_letter_code
_entity_poly.pdbx_strand_id
1 'polypeptide(L)'
;MTYLWLLIGFVLLIKGADYFVKGASSIATALRVSPLLVGLTIVAFGTSSPEATVSMVAAFEGNAGVAIGNVIGSNIFNITFVVGLTAFLFPLKVENETIRKEIPFTLLAGVALLILVSDVFLQSVSANFITRSDGLILLVFFAVFLYYIFEVARRDRKKQASVSVDAEGTFVGKEYLVYDRWSRCHNSWWRFSCKWSD
;
A
#
# COMPACT_ATOMS: atom_id res chain seq x y z
N MET A 1 21.46 -4.57 27.47
CA MET A 1 20.52 -5.62 27.00
C MET A 1 19.45 -5.07 26.07
N THR A 2 18.77 -3.95 26.41
CA THR A 2 17.76 -3.31 25.55
C THR A 2 18.27 -2.98 24.13
N TYR A 3 19.48 -2.45 24.01
CA TYR A 3 20.09 -2.16 22.69
C TYR A 3 20.36 -3.42 21.84
N LEU A 4 20.63 -4.57 22.49
CA LEU A 4 20.85 -5.83 21.80
C LEU A 4 19.54 -6.35 21.20
N TRP A 5 18.44 -6.28 21.96
CA TRP A 5 17.10 -6.60 21.47
C TRP A 5 16.66 -5.66 20.34
N LEU A 6 17.00 -4.37 20.44
CA LEU A 6 16.72 -3.39 19.38
C LEU A 6 17.45 -3.75 18.07
N LEU A 7 18.74 -4.10 18.13
CA LEU A 7 19.51 -4.53 16.96
C LEU A 7 18.94 -5.81 16.34
N ILE A 8 18.61 -6.81 17.17
CA ILE A 8 18.00 -8.06 16.70
C ILE A 8 16.65 -7.77 16.02
N GLY A 9 15.82 -6.93 16.63
CA GLY A 9 14.54 -6.51 16.06
C GLY A 9 14.69 -5.82 14.71
N PHE A 10 15.68 -4.93 14.57
CA PHE A 10 15.99 -4.27 13.29
C PHE A 10 16.39 -5.27 12.19
N VAL A 11 17.27 -6.23 12.51
CA VAL A 11 17.68 -7.26 11.54
C VAL A 11 16.50 -8.13 11.14
N LEU A 12 15.65 -8.52 12.09
CA LEU A 12 14.43 -9.28 11.83
C LEU A 12 13.42 -8.49 11.00
N LEU A 13 13.26 -7.19 11.25
CA LEU A 13 12.39 -6.32 10.46
C LEU A 13 12.85 -6.22 9.00
N ILE A 14 14.14 -5.96 8.77
CA ILE A 14 14.71 -5.84 7.41
C ILE A 14 14.53 -7.16 6.65
N LYS A 15 14.93 -8.29 7.25
CA LYS A 15 14.77 -9.60 6.60
C LYS A 15 13.31 -9.99 6.45
N GLY A 16 12.48 -9.69 7.44
CA GLY A 16 11.04 -9.95 7.42
C GLY A 16 10.36 -9.21 6.27
N ALA A 17 10.68 -7.93 6.08
CA ALA A 17 10.17 -7.13 4.97
C ALA A 17 10.57 -7.73 3.61
N ASP A 18 11.84 -8.14 3.45
CA ASP A 18 12.31 -8.81 2.23
C ASP A 18 11.53 -10.10 1.93
N TYR A 19 11.32 -10.95 2.94
CA TYR A 19 10.57 -12.19 2.78
C TYR A 19 9.09 -11.93 2.50
N PHE A 20 8.50 -10.94 3.17
CA PHE A 20 7.10 -10.55 2.98
C PHE A 20 6.85 -10.06 1.56
N VAL A 21 7.67 -9.14 1.05
CA VAL A 21 7.54 -8.61 -0.32
C VAL A 21 7.78 -9.70 -1.37
N LYS A 22 8.78 -10.58 -1.17
CA LYS A 22 9.04 -11.71 -2.10
C LYS A 22 7.91 -12.72 -2.12
N GLY A 23 7.36 -13.06 -0.95
CA GLY A 23 6.21 -13.96 -0.82
C GLY A 23 4.98 -13.38 -1.50
N ALA A 24 4.69 -12.10 -1.25
CA ALA A 24 3.58 -11.39 -1.89
C ALA A 24 3.74 -11.34 -3.42
N SER A 25 4.94 -11.04 -3.93
CA SER A 25 5.21 -11.04 -5.37
C SER A 25 5.05 -12.43 -6.02
N SER A 26 5.40 -13.49 -5.29
CA SER A 26 5.19 -14.87 -5.74
C SER A 26 3.70 -15.22 -5.82
N ILE A 27 2.90 -14.77 -4.85
CA ILE A 27 1.43 -14.90 -4.86
C ILE A 27 0.83 -14.14 -6.06
N ALA A 28 1.31 -12.92 -6.35
CA ALA A 28 0.86 -12.15 -7.52
C ALA A 28 1.03 -12.93 -8.82
N THR A 29 2.20 -13.55 -8.98
CA THR A 29 2.55 -14.35 -10.16
C THR A 29 1.68 -15.62 -10.25
N ALA A 30 1.46 -16.31 -9.13
CA ALA A 30 0.60 -17.50 -9.07
C ALA A 30 -0.88 -17.18 -9.41
N LEU A 31 -1.36 -16.00 -9.01
CA LEU A 31 -2.73 -15.54 -9.27
C LEU A 31 -2.91 -14.86 -10.64
N ARG A 32 -1.85 -14.71 -11.43
CA ARG A 32 -1.84 -13.97 -12.72
C ARG A 32 -2.42 -12.57 -12.59
N VAL A 33 -1.99 -11.85 -11.56
CA VAL A 33 -2.34 -10.44 -11.31
C VAL A 33 -1.07 -9.59 -11.30
N SER A 34 -1.21 -8.29 -11.55
CA SER A 34 -0.08 -7.38 -11.52
C SER A 34 0.56 -7.32 -10.11
N PRO A 35 1.89 -7.26 -10.01
CA PRO A 35 2.57 -7.04 -8.72
C PRO A 35 2.12 -5.76 -8.00
N LEU A 36 1.74 -4.74 -8.78
CA LEU A 36 1.17 -3.49 -8.28
C LEU A 36 -0.06 -3.75 -7.42
N LEU A 37 -1.00 -4.55 -7.92
CA LEU A 37 -2.24 -4.86 -7.21
C LEU A 37 -2.01 -5.59 -5.88
N VAL A 38 -1.07 -6.55 -5.85
CA VAL A 38 -0.71 -7.24 -4.59
C VAL A 38 0.00 -6.29 -3.62
N GLY A 39 0.80 -5.35 -4.14
CA GLY A 39 1.35 -4.23 -3.39
C GLY A 39 0.27 -3.39 -2.73
N LEU A 40 -0.75 -3.01 -3.49
CA LEU A 40 -1.88 -2.18 -3.04
C LEU A 40 -2.83 -2.89 -2.08
N THR A 41 -2.78 -4.22 -2.00
CA THR A 41 -3.69 -5.03 -1.17
C THR A 41 -2.94 -5.71 -0.05
N ILE A 42 -2.41 -6.91 -0.28
CA ILE A 42 -1.82 -7.77 0.74
C ILE A 42 -0.65 -7.08 1.44
N VAL A 43 0.23 -6.44 0.67
CA VAL A 43 1.40 -5.76 1.24
C VAL A 43 0.96 -4.57 2.07
N ALA A 44 0.11 -3.69 1.51
CA ALA A 44 -0.42 -2.51 2.21
C ALA A 44 -1.18 -2.87 3.50
N PHE A 45 -1.99 -3.94 3.49
CA PHE A 45 -2.66 -4.45 4.68
C PHE A 45 -1.67 -4.97 5.72
N GLY A 46 -0.71 -5.78 5.30
CA GLY A 46 0.27 -6.38 6.20
C GLY A 46 1.15 -5.33 6.89
N THR A 47 1.58 -4.30 6.15
CA THR A 47 2.40 -3.23 6.71
C THR A 47 1.63 -2.31 7.64
N SER A 48 0.32 -2.14 7.44
CA SER A 48 -0.53 -1.24 8.25
C SER A 48 -1.25 -1.96 9.41
N SER A 49 -1.12 -3.30 9.48
CA SER A 49 -1.76 -4.12 10.52
C SER A 49 -1.27 -3.81 11.93
N PRO A 50 0.04 -3.61 12.18
CA PRO A 50 0.52 -3.20 13.50
C PRO A 50 -0.09 -1.87 13.97
N GLU A 51 -0.14 -0.88 13.09
CA GLU A 51 -0.68 0.46 13.36
C GLU A 51 -2.19 0.40 13.61
N ALA A 52 -2.92 -0.41 12.84
CA ALA A 52 -4.34 -0.66 13.09
C ALA A 52 -4.54 -1.30 14.48
N THR A 53 -3.71 -2.27 14.84
CA THR A 53 -3.76 -2.92 16.16
C THR A 53 -3.51 -1.93 17.30
N VAL A 54 -2.46 -1.11 17.19
CA VAL A 54 -2.16 -0.06 18.18
C VAL A 54 -3.31 0.92 18.32
N SER A 55 -3.90 1.35 17.21
CA SER A 55 -5.03 2.29 17.22
C SER A 55 -6.28 1.67 17.85
N MET A 56 -6.57 0.40 17.56
CA MET A 56 -7.70 -0.32 18.16
C MET A 56 -7.52 -0.50 19.67
N VAL A 57 -6.33 -0.91 20.12
CA VAL A 57 -6.03 -1.05 21.54
C VAL A 57 -6.18 0.29 22.26
N ALA A 58 -5.59 1.37 21.72
CA ALA A 58 -5.72 2.70 22.30
C ALA A 58 -7.19 3.17 22.38
N ALA A 59 -7.99 2.87 21.35
CA ALA A 59 -9.42 3.19 21.35
C ALA A 59 -10.20 2.37 22.41
N PHE A 60 -9.88 1.09 22.59
CA PHE A 60 -10.49 0.25 23.64
C PHE A 60 -10.12 0.69 25.06
N GLU A 61 -8.91 1.24 25.24
CA GLU A 61 -8.46 1.84 26.49
C GLU A 61 -9.06 3.23 26.76
N GLY A 62 -9.97 3.71 25.89
CA GLY A 62 -10.61 5.02 26.02
C GLY A 62 -9.72 6.19 25.61
N ASN A 63 -8.56 5.92 25.01
CA ASN A 63 -7.61 6.93 24.56
C ASN A 63 -7.76 7.23 23.07
N ALA A 64 -8.90 7.84 22.70
CA ALA A 64 -9.22 8.18 21.32
C ALA A 64 -8.20 9.15 20.69
N GLY A 65 -7.59 10.04 21.47
CA GLY A 65 -6.56 10.97 21.00
C GLY A 65 -5.31 10.25 20.50
N VAL A 66 -4.84 9.22 21.22
CA VAL A 66 -3.71 8.38 20.79
C VAL A 66 -4.07 7.57 19.54
N ALA A 67 -5.28 7.02 19.48
CA ALA A 67 -5.74 6.27 18.31
C ALA A 67 -5.74 7.15 17.04
N ILE A 68 -6.35 8.34 17.10
CA ILE A 68 -6.37 9.28 15.97
C ILE A 68 -4.96 9.77 15.62
N GLY A 69 -4.16 10.10 16.63
CA GLY A 69 -2.78 10.54 16.45
C GLY A 69 -1.93 9.50 15.72
N ASN A 70 -2.10 8.21 16.05
CA ASN A 70 -1.40 7.12 15.38
C ASN A 70 -1.85 6.95 13.91
N VAL A 71 -3.15 7.01 13.63
CA VAL A 71 -3.69 6.89 12.26
C VAL A 71 -3.25 8.06 11.38
N ILE A 72 -3.35 9.30 11.86
CA ILE A 72 -2.96 10.48 11.08
C ILE A 72 -1.44 10.55 10.94
N GLY A 73 -0.71 10.33 12.04
CA GLY A 73 0.75 10.40 12.08
C GLY A 73 1.42 9.40 11.15
N SER A 74 0.96 8.14 11.15
CA SER A 74 1.52 7.09 10.27
C SER A 74 1.33 7.41 8.79
N ASN A 75 0.16 7.90 8.38
CA ASN A 75 -0.10 8.30 6.99
C ASN A 75 0.75 9.51 6.55
N ILE A 76 0.89 10.52 7.42
CA ILE A 76 1.76 11.68 7.13
C ILE A 76 3.21 11.21 7.00
N PHE A 77 3.70 10.36 7.92
CA PHE A 77 5.06 9.84 7.87
C PHE A 77 5.31 8.99 6.61
N ASN A 78 4.36 8.15 6.21
CA ASN A 78 4.49 7.33 5.00
C ASN A 78 4.56 8.19 3.73
N ILE A 79 3.73 9.23 3.60
CA ILE A 79 3.74 10.07 2.39
C ILE A 79 4.95 11.00 2.38
N THR A 80 5.28 11.63 3.51
CA THR A 80 6.36 12.64 3.56
C THR A 80 7.74 12.03 3.66
N PHE A 81 7.94 11.10 4.60
CA PHE A 81 9.25 10.52 4.87
C PHE A 81 9.51 9.32 3.97
N VAL A 82 8.63 8.30 3.96
CA VAL A 82 8.90 7.07 3.21
C VAL A 82 8.84 7.31 1.71
N VAL A 83 7.74 7.84 1.18
CA VAL A 83 7.60 8.14 -0.25
C VAL A 83 8.53 9.29 -0.65
N GLY A 84 8.66 10.34 0.17
CA GLY A 84 9.56 11.46 -0.13
C GLY A 84 11.04 11.05 -0.20
N LEU A 85 11.53 10.25 0.76
CA LEU A 85 12.91 9.77 0.75
C LEU A 85 13.16 8.77 -0.38
N THR A 86 12.19 7.88 -0.66
CA THR A 86 12.34 6.93 -1.78
C THR A 86 12.35 7.65 -3.12
N ALA A 87 11.49 8.66 -3.33
CA ALA A 87 11.49 9.48 -4.54
C ALA A 87 12.76 10.33 -4.70
N PHE A 88 13.34 10.78 -3.59
CA PHE A 88 14.60 11.51 -3.58
C PHE A 88 15.79 10.62 -3.99
N LEU A 89 15.83 9.38 -3.49
CA LEU A 89 16.91 8.43 -3.79
C LEU A 89 16.74 7.75 -5.16
N PHE A 90 15.50 7.41 -5.54
CA PHE A 90 15.17 6.71 -6.77
C PHE A 90 13.92 7.36 -7.41
N PRO A 91 14.05 8.04 -8.57
CA PRO A 91 12.93 8.67 -9.23
C PRO A 91 11.78 7.68 -9.48
N LEU A 92 10.64 7.91 -8.82
CA LEU A 92 9.48 7.03 -8.91
C LEU A 92 8.71 7.29 -10.21
N LYS A 93 8.57 6.26 -11.04
CA LYS A 93 7.69 6.29 -12.22
C LYS A 93 6.28 5.90 -11.77
N VAL A 94 5.36 6.86 -11.76
CA VAL A 94 3.96 6.65 -11.34
C VAL A 94 3.11 6.28 -12.55
N GLU A 95 2.27 5.25 -12.43
CA GLU A 95 1.33 4.86 -13.48
C GLU A 95 0.13 5.80 -13.57
N ASN A 96 -0.42 5.98 -14.78
CA ASN A 96 -1.57 6.85 -15.02
C ASN A 96 -2.82 6.45 -14.21
N GLU A 97 -3.00 5.15 -13.95
CA GLU A 97 -4.12 4.65 -13.14
C GLU A 97 -4.03 5.12 -11.68
N THR A 98 -2.83 5.07 -11.08
CA THR A 98 -2.57 5.58 -9.73
C THR A 98 -2.87 7.08 -9.64
N ILE A 99 -2.41 7.88 -10.61
CA ILE A 99 -2.63 9.33 -10.63
C ILE A 99 -4.12 9.68 -10.75
N ARG A 100 -4.85 8.99 -11.63
CA ARG A 100 -6.24 9.35 -11.94
C ARG A 100 -7.26 8.82 -10.94
N LYS A 101 -6.93 7.75 -10.20
CA LYS A 101 -7.93 7.06 -9.36
C LYS A 101 -7.48 6.90 -7.92
N GLU A 102 -6.28 6.40 -7.66
CA GLU A 102 -5.82 6.12 -6.29
C GLU A 102 -5.55 7.41 -5.49
N ILE A 103 -4.85 8.37 -6.10
CA ILE A 103 -4.55 9.66 -5.45
C ILE A 103 -5.84 10.44 -5.13
N PRO A 104 -6.78 10.65 -6.08
CA PRO A 104 -8.04 11.34 -5.78
C PRO A 104 -8.88 10.62 -4.73
N PHE A 105 -8.89 9.29 -4.73
CA PHE A 105 -9.63 8.52 -3.74
C PHE A 105 -9.04 8.69 -2.33
N THR A 106 -7.71 8.69 -2.22
CA THR A 106 -7.00 8.92 -0.95
C THR A 106 -7.24 10.33 -0.44
N LEU A 107 -7.22 11.34 -1.32
CA LEU A 107 -7.57 12.72 -0.98
C LEU A 107 -9.02 12.84 -0.52
N LEU A 108 -9.95 12.17 -1.20
CA LEU A 108 -11.36 12.18 -0.84
C LEU A 108 -11.59 11.51 0.52
N ALA A 109 -10.88 10.42 0.83
CA ALA A 109 -10.88 9.82 2.17
C ALA A 109 -10.38 10.79 3.24
N GLY A 110 -9.29 11.51 2.96
CA GLY A 110 -8.73 12.51 3.86
C GLY A 110 -9.68 13.69 4.11
N VAL A 111 -10.32 14.19 3.05
CA VAL A 111 -11.35 15.25 3.15
C VAL A 111 -12.57 14.75 3.92
N ALA A 112 -13.05 13.53 3.65
CA ALA A 112 -14.15 12.94 4.38
C ALA A 112 -13.83 12.84 5.89
N LEU A 113 -12.63 12.38 6.24
CA LEU A 113 -12.18 12.34 7.63
C LEU A 113 -12.11 13.73 8.26
N LEU A 114 -11.61 14.74 7.54
CA LEU A 114 -11.61 16.12 8.03
C LEU A 114 -13.02 16.66 8.30
N ILE A 115 -13.97 16.37 7.41
CA ILE A 115 -15.38 16.75 7.58
C ILE A 115 -15.97 16.06 8.81
N LEU A 116 -15.75 14.75 8.95
CA LEU A 116 -16.27 13.95 10.07
C LEU A 116 -15.66 14.35 11.42
N VAL A 117 -14.43 14.86 11.44
CA VAL A 117 -13.79 15.36 12.67
C VAL A 117 -14.21 16.80 12.99
N SER A 118 -14.79 17.54 12.04
CA SER A 118 -15.10 18.97 12.20
C SER A 118 -16.49 19.26 12.80
N ASP A 119 -16.88 18.52 13.83
CA ASP A 119 -18.19 18.67 14.47
C ASP A 119 -18.39 20.04 15.13
N VAL A 120 -17.35 20.62 15.71
CA VAL A 120 -17.42 21.95 16.32
C VAL A 120 -17.80 23.01 15.27
N PHE A 121 -17.26 22.90 14.06
CA PHE A 121 -17.53 23.85 12.98
C PHE A 121 -18.89 23.62 12.31
N LEU A 122 -19.29 22.36 12.15
CA LEU A 122 -20.50 21.99 11.40
C LEU A 122 -21.76 21.90 12.26
N GLN A 123 -21.62 21.46 13.51
CA GLN A 123 -22.72 21.15 14.42
C GLN A 123 -22.69 22.01 15.71
N SER A 124 -21.71 22.91 15.86
CA SER A 124 -21.55 23.80 17.03
C SER A 124 -21.47 23.06 18.37
N VAL A 125 -20.89 21.85 18.37
CA VAL A 125 -20.67 21.05 19.58
C VAL A 125 -19.44 21.55 20.34
N SER A 126 -19.34 21.23 21.63
CA SER A 126 -18.26 21.69 22.51
C SER A 126 -16.89 21.03 22.25
N ALA A 127 -16.85 19.88 21.56
CA ALA A 127 -15.62 19.20 21.18
C ALA A 127 -15.84 18.27 19.97
N ASN A 128 -14.76 18.03 19.23
CA ASN A 128 -14.73 17.12 18.08
C ASN A 128 -14.60 15.68 18.57
N PHE A 129 -15.49 14.79 18.11
CA PHE A 129 -15.46 13.38 18.51
C PHE A 129 -15.79 12.49 17.33
N ILE A 130 -14.93 11.50 17.06
CA ILE A 130 -15.27 10.45 16.09
C ILE A 130 -16.24 9.47 16.75
N THR A 131 -17.48 9.47 16.25
CA THR A 131 -18.53 8.58 16.72
C THR A 131 -18.53 7.24 15.99
N ARG A 132 -19.32 6.28 16.47
CA ARG A 132 -19.48 4.97 15.80
C ARG A 132 -20.09 5.08 14.40
N SER A 133 -20.96 6.06 14.17
CA SER A 133 -21.52 6.37 12.85
C SER A 133 -20.44 6.84 11.88
N ASP A 134 -19.52 7.70 12.33
CA ASP A 134 -18.43 8.20 11.49
C ASP A 134 -17.47 7.08 11.12
N GLY A 135 -17.17 6.19 12.09
CA GLY A 135 -16.42 4.96 11.85
C GLY A 135 -17.10 4.05 10.82
N LEU A 136 -18.43 3.91 10.87
CA LEU A 136 -19.18 3.11 9.90
C LEU A 136 -19.12 3.73 8.49
N ILE A 137 -19.21 5.06 8.38
CA ILE A 137 -19.07 5.77 7.09
C ILE A 137 -17.69 5.51 6.49
N LEU A 138 -16.63 5.63 7.29
CA LEU A 138 -15.26 5.36 6.85
C LEU A 138 -15.06 3.88 6.46
N LEU A 139 -15.70 2.94 7.18
CA LEU A 139 -15.63 1.52 6.87
C LEU A 139 -16.36 1.19 5.56
N VAL A 140 -17.52 1.80 5.30
CA VAL A 140 -18.22 1.68 4.01
C VAL A 140 -17.36 2.26 2.88
N PHE A 141 -16.75 3.42 3.09
CA PHE A 141 -15.85 4.03 2.13
C PHE A 141 -14.66 3.12 1.81
N PHE A 142 -14.08 2.50 2.84
CA PHE A 142 -13.04 1.50 2.70
C PHE A 142 -13.50 0.24 1.95
N ALA A 143 -14.71 -0.26 2.23
CA ALA A 143 -15.27 -1.41 1.51
C ALA A 143 -15.48 -1.11 0.02
N VAL A 144 -15.95 0.09 -0.33
CA VAL A 144 -16.07 0.55 -1.72
C VAL A 144 -14.69 0.61 -2.40
N PHE A 145 -13.67 1.10 -1.69
CA PHE A 145 -12.29 1.10 -2.19
C PHE A 145 -11.78 -0.31 -2.48
N LEU A 146 -11.98 -1.25 -1.55
CA LEU A 146 -11.56 -2.64 -1.72
C LEU A 146 -12.28 -3.30 -2.91
N TYR A 147 -13.57 -3.03 -3.07
CA TYR A 147 -14.32 -3.50 -4.23
C TYR A 147 -13.74 -2.96 -5.54
N TYR A 148 -13.43 -1.66 -5.59
CA TYR A 148 -12.79 -1.03 -6.75
C TYR A 148 -11.44 -1.69 -7.08
N ILE A 149 -10.57 -1.89 -6.09
CA ILE A 149 -9.27 -2.56 -6.29
C ILE A 149 -9.48 -3.99 -6.79
N PHE A 150 -10.46 -4.72 -6.24
CA PHE A 150 -10.78 -6.07 -6.71
C PHE A 150 -11.31 -6.08 -8.16
N GLU A 151 -12.05 -5.06 -8.57
CA GLU A 151 -12.49 -4.94 -9.96
C GLU A 151 -11.32 -4.69 -10.92
N VAL A 152 -10.40 -3.79 -10.54
CA VAL A 152 -9.15 -3.53 -11.28
C VAL A 152 -8.34 -4.82 -11.41
N ALA A 153 -8.21 -5.59 -10.32
CA ALA A 153 -7.54 -6.89 -10.31
C ALA A 153 -8.09 -7.86 -11.37
N ARG A 154 -9.42 -7.93 -11.45
CA ARG A 154 -10.11 -8.83 -12.38
C ARG A 154 -9.92 -8.40 -13.84
N ARG A 155 -9.92 -7.09 -14.10
CA ARG A 155 -9.67 -6.52 -15.43
C ARG A 155 -8.24 -6.80 -15.89
N ASP A 156 -7.26 -6.62 -15.02
CA ASP A 156 -5.85 -6.94 -15.28
C ASP A 156 -5.65 -8.43 -15.62
N ARG A 157 -6.24 -9.33 -14.82
CA ARG A 157 -6.18 -10.78 -15.09
C ARG A 157 -6.79 -11.13 -16.45
N LYS A 158 -7.91 -10.51 -16.83
CA LYS A 158 -8.56 -10.75 -18.12
C LYS A 158 -7.70 -10.26 -19.29
N LYS A 159 -7.05 -9.10 -19.15
CA LYS A 159 -6.13 -8.55 -20.14
C LYS A 159 -4.89 -9.43 -20.34
N GLN A 160 -4.31 -9.95 -19.25
CA GLN A 160 -3.19 -10.89 -19.35
C GLN A 160 -3.59 -12.22 -19.99
N ALA A 161 -4.80 -12.72 -19.68
CA ALA A 161 -5.33 -13.94 -20.29
C ALA A 161 -5.59 -13.79 -21.80
N SER A 162 -6.08 -12.64 -22.27
CA SER A 162 -6.27 -12.41 -23.72
C SER A 162 -4.94 -12.30 -24.45
N VAL A 163 -3.94 -11.60 -23.88
CA VAL A 163 -2.60 -11.49 -24.47
C VAL A 163 -1.93 -12.86 -24.64
N SER A 164 -2.10 -13.78 -23.68
CA SER A 164 -1.57 -15.15 -23.84
C SER A 164 -2.26 -15.96 -24.94
N VAL A 165 -3.53 -15.68 -25.25
CA VAL A 165 -4.29 -16.38 -26.30
C VAL A 165 -3.96 -15.81 -27.69
N ASP A 166 -3.72 -14.50 -27.79
CA ASP A 166 -3.34 -13.85 -29.06
C ASP A 166 -1.89 -14.18 -29.48
N ALA A 167 -1.02 -14.48 -28.51
CA ALA A 167 0.39 -14.83 -28.74
C ALA A 167 0.60 -16.22 -29.38
N GLU A 168 -0.40 -17.10 -29.35
CA GLU A 168 -0.39 -18.38 -30.09
C GLU A 168 -0.78 -18.23 -31.57
N GLY A 169 -1.11 -17.02 -32.03
CA GLY A 169 -1.44 -16.72 -33.42
C GLY A 169 -0.64 -15.60 -34.10
N THR A 170 0.08 -14.75 -33.36
CA THR A 170 0.86 -13.65 -33.95
C THR A 170 2.00 -13.21 -33.03
N PHE A 171 3.24 -13.31 -33.53
CA PHE A 171 4.43 -12.75 -32.89
C PHE A 171 4.34 -11.22 -32.85
N VAL A 172 4.15 -10.62 -31.67
CA VAL A 172 4.42 -9.19 -31.44
C VAL A 172 5.11 -8.97 -30.08
N GLY A 173 6.40 -8.63 -30.14
CA GLY A 173 6.93 -7.41 -29.55
C GLY A 173 7.10 -7.26 -28.03
N LYS A 174 8.36 -7.32 -27.58
CA LYS A 174 9.02 -6.55 -26.49
C LYS A 174 8.71 -6.81 -25.01
N GLU A 175 7.56 -7.31 -24.58
CA GLU A 175 7.27 -7.39 -23.12
C GLU A 175 7.96 -8.57 -22.39
N TYR A 176 8.27 -9.67 -23.08
CA TYR A 176 8.86 -10.87 -22.47
C TYR A 176 10.35 -10.72 -22.06
N LEU A 177 11.08 -9.76 -22.66
CA LEU A 177 12.51 -9.57 -22.37
C LEU A 177 12.79 -9.01 -20.97
N VAL A 178 11.77 -8.43 -20.31
CA VAL A 178 11.93 -7.84 -18.97
C VAL A 178 11.92 -8.91 -17.88
N TYR A 179 11.14 -9.98 -18.03
CA TYR A 179 10.98 -11.00 -16.99
C TYR A 179 12.20 -11.95 -16.92
N ASP A 180 12.77 -12.34 -18.07
CA ASP A 180 13.95 -13.20 -18.14
C ASP A 180 15.26 -12.52 -17.65
N ARG A 181 15.24 -11.19 -17.51
CA ARG A 181 16.35 -10.42 -16.94
C ARG A 181 16.41 -10.49 -15.40
N TRP A 182 15.29 -10.81 -14.75
CA TRP A 182 15.17 -10.85 -13.29
C TRP A 182 15.76 -12.12 -12.67
N SER A 183 15.74 -13.24 -13.40
CA SER A 183 16.25 -14.55 -12.96
C SER A 183 17.79 -14.62 -12.88
N ARG A 184 18.50 -13.87 -13.74
CA ARG A 184 19.97 -13.93 -13.87
C ARG A 184 20.78 -13.18 -12.81
N CYS A 185 20.17 -12.32 -12.00
CA CYS A 185 20.90 -11.41 -11.12
C CYS A 185 21.20 -12.03 -9.73
N HIS A 186 21.45 -13.33 -9.63
CA HIS A 186 21.24 -14.08 -8.36
C HIS A 186 22.48 -14.27 -7.46
N ASN A 187 23.53 -13.45 -7.55
CA ASN A 187 24.64 -13.50 -6.59
C ASN A 187 25.30 -12.13 -6.37
N SER A 188 25.43 -11.74 -5.09
CA SER A 188 26.10 -10.57 -4.52
C SER A 188 25.29 -9.26 -4.37
N TRP A 189 25.63 -8.55 -3.30
CA TRP A 189 24.87 -7.56 -2.53
C TRP A 189 24.57 -6.20 -3.23
N TRP A 190 24.83 -6.05 -4.53
CA TRP A 190 24.67 -4.78 -5.27
C TRP A 190 23.61 -4.87 -6.38
N ARG A 191 22.38 -5.25 -6.00
CA ARG A 191 21.24 -5.51 -6.92
C ARG A 191 20.38 -4.27 -7.26
N PHE A 192 20.69 -3.10 -6.71
CA PHE A 192 19.85 -1.89 -6.87
C PHE A 192 20.15 -1.07 -8.14
N SER A 193 21.36 -1.15 -8.70
CA SER A 193 21.75 -0.32 -9.86
C SER A 193 21.34 -0.89 -11.21
N CYS A 194 21.12 -2.21 -11.35
CA CYS A 194 20.73 -2.80 -12.64
C CYS A 194 19.24 -2.65 -13.01
N LYS A 195 18.39 -2.12 -12.11
CA LYS A 195 16.94 -2.00 -12.34
C LYS A 195 16.51 -0.67 -12.97
N TRP A 196 17.43 0.28 -13.17
CA TRP A 196 17.08 1.68 -13.52
C TRP A 196 17.85 2.28 -14.70
N SER A 197 18.54 1.47 -15.50
CA SER A 197 19.06 1.89 -16.81
C SER A 197 18.24 1.18 -17.89
N ASP A 198 17.06 1.74 -18.15
CA ASP A 198 16.35 1.82 -19.44
C ASP A 198 14.91 2.35 -19.22
#